data_AF-A0A2N2C4L5-F1
#
_entry.id   AF-A0A2N2C4L5-F1
#
_cell.length_a   1.000
_cell.length_b   1.000
_cell.length_c   1.000
_cell.angle_alpha   90.00
_cell.angle_beta   90.00
_cell.angle_gamma   90.00
#
_symmetry.space_group_name_H-M   'P 1'
#
loop_
_entity.id
_entity.type
_entity.pdbx_description
1 polymer ?
#
loop_
_entity_poly.entity_id
_entity_poly.type
_entity_poly.pdbx_seq_one_letter_code
_entity_poly.pdbx_strand_id
1 'polypeptide(L)'
;MAKETMKAKIERLEQEKKADLERIMQLNQEILAMQEAADRDFENSTYKVQLEQQLATQADKAKLFESRFEQKSETNKELRNKIDELNSENKQLKAEISLLNEKAAQKAHNERNAGRKAKINEKLIAEMQMMRTRGMTIQAIQKETGLSYGLVQKYCKMVKN
;
A
#
# COMPACT_ATOMS: atom_id res chain seq x y z
N MET A 1 -60.94 -61.77 -54.83
CA MET A 1 -60.85 -60.55 -54.01
C MET A 1 -61.03 -59.35 -54.92
N ALA A 2 -62.12 -58.61 -54.79
CA ALA A 2 -62.37 -57.44 -55.63
C ALA A 2 -61.36 -56.33 -55.29
N LYS A 3 -60.68 -55.78 -56.29
CA LYS A 3 -59.78 -54.63 -56.11
C LYS A 3 -60.64 -53.38 -55.91
N GLU A 4 -60.36 -52.64 -54.84
CA GLU A 4 -60.98 -51.35 -54.56
C GLU A 4 -60.77 -50.39 -55.76
N THR A 5 -61.82 -49.64 -56.12
CA THR A 5 -61.69 -48.62 -57.17
C THR A 5 -60.91 -47.42 -56.63
N MET A 6 -60.13 -46.73 -57.47
CA MET A 6 -59.34 -45.57 -57.04
C MET A 6 -60.21 -44.48 -56.39
N LYS A 7 -61.45 -44.31 -56.87
CA LYS A 7 -62.41 -43.35 -56.31
C LYS A 7 -62.80 -43.71 -54.87
N ALA A 8 -63.14 -44.97 -54.60
CA ALA A 8 -63.48 -45.42 -53.25
C ALA A 8 -62.28 -45.29 -52.28
N LYS A 9 -61.07 -45.55 -52.78
CA LYS A 9 -59.84 -45.39 -52.00
C LYS A 9 -59.58 -43.93 -51.61
N ILE A 10 -59.77 -43.00 -52.56
CA ILE A 10 -59.62 -41.55 -52.31
C ILE A 10 -60.65 -41.10 -51.26
N GLU A 11 -61.91 -41.49 -51.41
CA GLU A 11 -62.99 -41.11 -50.50
C GLU A 11 -62.75 -41.61 -49.06
N ARG A 12 -62.27 -42.86 -48.90
CA ARG A 12 -61.87 -43.37 -47.57
C ARG A 12 -60.70 -42.58 -46.99
N LEU A 13 -59.66 -42.31 -47.77
CA LEU A 13 -58.48 -41.56 -47.31
C LEU A 13 -58.83 -40.12 -46.94
N GLU A 14 -59.77 -39.49 -47.63
CA GLU A 14 -60.27 -38.15 -47.28
C GLU A 14 -61.05 -38.16 -45.96
N GLN A 15 -61.86 -39.20 -45.72
CA GLN A 15 -62.56 -39.39 -44.45
C GLN A 15 -61.59 -39.66 -43.29
N GLU A 16 -60.59 -40.53 -43.50
CA GLU A 16 -59.53 -40.81 -42.52
C GLU A 16 -58.74 -39.54 -42.20
N LYS A 17 -58.30 -38.80 -43.23
CA LYS A 17 -57.59 -37.52 -43.04
C LYS A 17 -58.43 -36.50 -42.26
N LYS A 18 -59.73 -36.41 -42.52
CA LYS A 18 -60.62 -35.51 -41.79
C LYS A 18 -60.75 -35.92 -40.32
N ALA A 19 -60.94 -37.21 -40.06
CA ALA A 19 -61.00 -37.74 -38.70
C ALA A 19 -59.68 -37.52 -37.93
N ASP A 20 -58.54 -37.72 -38.58
CA ASP A 20 -57.22 -37.47 -38.00
C ASP A 20 -57.00 -35.98 -37.70
N LEU A 21 -57.40 -35.08 -38.61
CA LEU A 21 -57.34 -33.64 -38.37
C LEU A 21 -58.19 -33.21 -37.18
N GLU A 22 -59.41 -33.72 -37.07
CA GLU A 22 -60.28 -33.45 -35.92
C GLU A 22 -59.66 -33.98 -34.61
N ARG A 23 -59.07 -35.17 -34.65
CA ARG A 23 -58.37 -35.75 -33.48
C ARG A 23 -57.13 -34.95 -33.08
N ILE A 24 -56.34 -34.48 -34.04
CA ILE A 24 -55.18 -33.61 -33.78
C ILE A 24 -55.64 -32.29 -33.13
N MET A 25 -56.73 -31.70 -33.63
CA MET A 25 -57.27 -30.47 -33.05
C MET A 25 -57.72 -30.68 -31.60
N GLN A 26 -58.39 -31.78 -31.30
CA GLN A 26 -58.82 -32.12 -29.93
C GLN A 26 -57.62 -32.32 -29.00
N LEU A 27 -56.62 -33.09 -29.42
CA LEU A 27 -55.41 -33.31 -28.63
C LEU A 27 -54.65 -31.99 -28.37
N ASN A 28 -54.57 -31.11 -29.37
CA ASN A 28 -53.95 -29.80 -29.18
C ASN A 28 -54.72 -28.93 -28.18
N GLN A 29 -56.06 -28.97 -28.19
CA GLN A 29 -56.87 -28.28 -27.20
C GLN A 29 -56.68 -28.85 -25.79
N GLU A 30 -56.62 -30.17 -25.64
CA GLU A 30 -56.34 -30.83 -24.37
C GLU A 30 -54.95 -30.47 -23.83
N ILE A 31 -53.93 -30.46 -24.70
CA ILE A 31 -52.56 -30.06 -24.33
C ILE A 31 -52.54 -28.62 -23.83
N LEU A 32 -53.20 -27.69 -24.54
CA LEU A 32 -53.30 -26.29 -24.11
C LEU A 32 -53.99 -26.17 -22.75
N ALA A 33 -55.12 -26.84 -22.57
CA ALA A 33 -55.86 -26.82 -21.31
C ALA A 33 -55.03 -27.39 -20.15
N MET A 34 -54.27 -28.46 -20.40
CA MET A 34 -53.35 -29.03 -19.41
C MET A 34 -52.21 -28.08 -19.05
N GLN A 35 -51.63 -27.40 -20.03
CA GLN A 35 -50.57 -26.40 -19.80
C GLN A 35 -51.09 -25.24 -18.95
N GLU A 36 -52.25 -24.69 -19.30
CA GLU A 36 -52.89 -23.61 -18.52
C GLU A 36 -53.27 -24.03 -17.10
N ALA A 37 -53.66 -25.29 -16.90
CA ALA A 37 -53.92 -25.83 -15.57
C ALA A 37 -52.63 -25.94 -14.75
N ALA A 38 -51.56 -26.49 -15.34
CA ALA A 38 -50.27 -26.64 -14.69
C ALA A 38 -49.65 -25.28 -14.30
N ASP A 39 -49.75 -24.28 -15.18
CA ASP A 39 -49.27 -22.92 -14.90
C ASP A 39 -50.06 -22.29 -13.75
N ARG A 40 -51.40 -22.43 -13.75
CA ARG A 40 -52.24 -21.95 -12.64
C ARG A 40 -51.92 -22.65 -11.33
N ASP A 41 -51.69 -23.95 -11.35
CA ASP A 41 -51.34 -24.73 -10.16
C ASP A 41 -49.98 -24.30 -9.62
N PHE A 42 -49.00 -24.04 -10.49
CA PHE A 42 -47.70 -23.51 -10.10
C PHE A 42 -47.81 -22.10 -9.53
N GLU A 43 -48.54 -21.20 -10.20
CA GLU A 43 -48.78 -19.82 -9.77
C GLU A 43 -49.40 -19.75 -8.37
N ASN A 44 -50.30 -20.68 -8.05
CA ASN A 44 -50.94 -20.78 -6.73
C ASN A 44 -50.20 -21.72 -5.77
N SER A 45 -49.08 -22.30 -6.19
CA SER A 45 -48.36 -23.27 -5.37
C SER A 45 -47.66 -22.59 -4.19
N THR A 46 -47.69 -23.26 -3.05
CA THR A 46 -46.87 -22.87 -1.88
C THR A 46 -45.39 -22.88 -2.19
N TYR A 47 -44.95 -23.71 -3.15
CA TYR A 47 -43.58 -23.79 -3.61
C TYR A 47 -43.12 -22.49 -4.29
N LYS A 48 -43.94 -21.91 -5.18
CA LYS A 48 -43.64 -20.62 -5.81
C LYS A 48 -43.49 -19.52 -4.76
N VAL A 49 -44.41 -19.44 -3.81
CA VAL A 49 -44.34 -18.46 -2.70
C VAL A 49 -43.05 -18.61 -1.89
N GLN A 50 -42.64 -19.85 -1.60
CA GLN A 50 -41.38 -20.13 -0.90
C GLN A 50 -40.16 -19.69 -1.73
N LEU A 51 -40.16 -19.94 -3.05
CA LEU A 51 -39.10 -19.48 -3.94
C LEU A 51 -39.00 -17.95 -3.97
N GLU A 52 -40.12 -17.25 -4.07
CA GLU A 52 -40.16 -15.78 -4.04
C GLU A 52 -39.61 -15.21 -2.73
N GLN A 53 -39.98 -15.81 -1.60
CA GLN A 53 -39.44 -15.42 -0.28
C GLN A 53 -37.94 -15.66 -0.18
N GLN A 54 -37.45 -16.79 -0.69
CA GLN A 54 -36.02 -17.07 -0.74
C GLN A 54 -35.29 -16.06 -1.62
N LEU A 55 -35.84 -15.75 -2.80
CA LEU A 55 -35.27 -14.77 -3.72
C LEU A 55 -35.18 -13.39 -3.07
N ALA A 56 -36.25 -12.94 -2.41
CA ALA A 56 -36.29 -11.68 -1.68
C ALA A 56 -35.23 -11.64 -0.56
N THR A 57 -35.17 -12.71 0.25
CA THR A 57 -34.18 -12.82 1.33
C THR A 57 -32.75 -12.77 0.80
N GLN A 58 -32.48 -13.42 -0.34
CA GLN A 58 -31.16 -13.39 -0.95
C GLN A 58 -30.83 -12.00 -1.54
N ALA A 59 -31.80 -11.34 -2.15
CA ALA A 59 -31.64 -9.98 -2.65
C ALA A 59 -31.31 -8.99 -1.52
N ASP A 60 -31.97 -9.10 -0.37
CA ASP A 60 -31.70 -8.26 0.80
C ASP A 60 -30.32 -8.53 1.39
N LYS A 61 -29.90 -9.80 1.45
CA LYS A 61 -28.53 -10.17 1.87
C LYS A 61 -27.49 -9.60 0.91
N ALA A 62 -27.73 -9.65 -0.40
CA ALA A 62 -26.81 -9.10 -1.39
C ALA A 62 -26.64 -7.59 -1.20
N LYS A 63 -27.73 -6.84 -1.04
CA LYS A 63 -27.68 -5.39 -0.74
C LYS A 63 -26.92 -5.09 0.56
N LEU A 64 -27.16 -5.88 1.62
CA LEU A 64 -26.45 -5.71 2.88
C LEU A 64 -24.95 -5.95 2.73
N PHE A 65 -24.55 -6.98 1.99
CA PHE A 65 -23.14 -7.27 1.75
C PHE A 65 -22.46 -6.22 0.89
N GLU A 66 -23.15 -5.70 -0.13
CA GLU A 66 -22.67 -4.60 -0.96
C GLU A 66 -22.39 -3.36 -0.13
N SER A 67 -23.35 -2.92 0.70
CA SER A 67 -23.17 -1.77 1.60
C SER A 67 -22.02 -1.99 2.60
N ARG A 68 -21.90 -3.18 3.18
CA ARG A 68 -20.78 -3.50 4.09
C ARG A 68 -19.43 -3.51 3.37
N PHE A 69 -19.40 -3.97 2.12
CA PHE A 69 -18.20 -3.97 1.31
C PHE A 69 -17.75 -2.55 0.98
N GLU A 70 -18.67 -1.69 0.56
CA GLU A 70 -18.40 -0.27 0.30
C GLU A 70 -17.84 0.43 1.53
N GLN A 71 -18.48 0.25 2.71
CA GLN A 71 -17.99 0.81 3.97
C GLN A 71 -16.56 0.36 4.28
N LYS A 72 -16.28 -0.95 4.18
CA LYS A 72 -14.93 -1.48 4.41
C LYS A 72 -13.93 -0.98 3.39
N SER A 73 -14.35 -0.79 2.14
CA SER A 73 -13.49 -0.26 1.08
C SER A 73 -13.08 1.18 1.40
N GLU A 74 -14.02 2.03 1.82
CA GLU A 74 -13.70 3.41 2.17
C GLU A 74 -12.83 3.49 3.42
N THR A 75 -13.13 2.72 4.48
CA THR A 75 -12.27 2.65 5.68
C THR A 75 -10.85 2.19 5.32
N ASN A 76 -10.70 1.20 4.44
CA ASN A 76 -9.37 0.76 4.00
C ASN A 76 -8.61 1.85 3.25
N LYS A 77 -9.30 2.66 2.45
CA LYS A 77 -8.71 3.79 1.74
C LYS A 77 -8.25 4.88 2.70
N GLU A 78 -9.07 5.23 3.70
CA GLU A 78 -8.70 6.17 4.76
C GLU A 78 -7.48 5.69 5.56
N LEU A 79 -7.45 4.40 5.94
CA LEU A 79 -6.31 3.81 6.65
C LEU A 79 -5.03 3.84 5.80
N ARG A 80 -5.12 3.56 4.50
CA ARG A 80 -3.97 3.65 3.58
C ARG A 80 -3.43 5.07 3.51
N ASN A 81 -4.31 6.06 3.32
CA ASN A 81 -3.90 7.46 3.33
C ASN A 81 -3.20 7.82 4.65
N LYS A 82 -3.74 7.35 5.79
CA LYS A 82 -3.14 7.63 7.08
C LYS A 82 -1.75 6.99 7.27
N ILE A 83 -1.58 5.78 6.76
CA ILE A 83 -0.28 5.10 6.74
C ILE A 83 0.73 5.89 5.91
N ASP A 84 0.32 6.40 4.75
CA ASP A 84 1.20 7.19 3.87
C ASP A 84 1.61 8.52 4.52
N GLU A 85 0.68 9.22 5.17
CA GLU A 85 0.97 10.42 5.97
C GLU A 85 2.00 10.13 7.06
N LEU A 86 1.74 9.12 7.90
CA LEU A 86 2.62 8.75 9.01
C LEU A 86 4.00 8.28 8.53
N ASN A 87 4.07 7.62 7.38
CA ASN A 87 5.33 7.22 6.75
C ASN A 87 6.13 8.42 6.25
N SER A 88 5.45 9.42 5.68
CA SER A 88 6.08 10.68 5.26
C SER A 88 6.62 11.44 6.47
N GLU A 89 5.82 11.60 7.52
CA GLU A 89 6.22 12.26 8.76
C GLU A 89 7.41 11.55 9.43
N ASN A 90 7.37 10.21 9.53
CA ASN A 90 8.49 9.43 10.06
C ASN A 90 9.79 9.63 9.25
N LYS A 91 9.70 9.75 7.92
CA LYS A 91 10.88 10.03 7.07
C LYS A 91 11.44 11.42 7.37
N GLN A 92 10.58 12.42 7.51
CA GLN A 92 11.00 13.80 7.85
C GLN A 92 11.67 13.86 9.22
N LEU A 93 11.05 13.27 10.24
CA LEU A 93 11.62 13.22 11.60
C LEU A 93 12.97 12.50 11.63
N LYS A 94 13.11 11.38 10.90
CA LYS A 94 14.40 10.67 10.79
C LYS A 94 15.48 11.55 10.15
N ALA A 95 15.13 12.31 9.11
CA ALA A 95 16.06 13.24 8.47
C ALA A 95 16.47 14.38 9.42
N GLU A 96 15.51 14.95 10.16
CA GLU A 96 15.77 15.99 11.15
C GLU A 96 16.68 15.50 12.28
N ILE A 97 16.41 14.31 12.84
CA ILE A 97 17.24 13.67 13.85
C ILE A 97 18.68 13.47 13.32
N SER A 98 18.83 13.01 12.08
CA SER A 98 20.16 12.84 11.47
C SER A 98 20.92 14.16 11.42
N LEU A 99 20.27 15.23 10.96
CA LEU A 99 20.87 16.56 10.83
C LEU A 99 21.24 17.18 12.19
N LEU A 100 20.41 16.96 13.22
CA LEU A 100 20.72 17.38 14.59
C LEU A 100 21.91 16.60 15.17
N ASN A 101 21.98 15.30 14.91
CA ASN A 101 23.10 14.46 15.35
C ASN A 101 24.43 14.89 14.69
N GLU A 102 24.42 15.20 13.39
CA GLU A 102 25.59 15.73 12.67
C GLU A 102 26.06 17.07 13.28
N LYS A 103 25.13 17.99 13.54
CA LYS A 103 25.43 19.26 14.20
C LYS A 103 26.00 19.07 15.61
N ALA A 104 25.45 18.14 16.38
CA ALA A 104 25.94 17.82 17.72
C ALA A 104 27.36 17.23 17.68
N ALA A 105 27.64 16.32 16.72
CA ALA A 105 28.98 15.77 16.51
C ALA A 105 30.01 16.85 16.12
N GLN A 106 29.64 17.79 15.25
CA GLN A 106 30.50 18.92 14.88
C GLN A 106 30.79 19.86 16.06
N LYS A 107 29.80 20.13 16.92
CA LYS A 107 29.99 20.95 18.13
C LYS A 107 30.92 20.26 19.15
N ALA A 108 30.75 18.96 19.37
CA ALA A 108 31.60 18.19 20.28
C ALA A 108 33.09 18.18 19.86
N HIS A 109 33.38 18.21 18.55
CA HIS A 109 34.74 18.30 18.02
C HIS A 109 35.38 19.69 18.23
N ASN A 110 34.58 20.75 18.34
CA ASN A 110 35.08 22.12 18.45
C ASN A 110 35.16 22.65 19.89
N GLU A 111 34.34 22.15 20.81
CA GLU A 111 34.30 22.69 22.19
C GLU A 111 35.38 22.11 23.11
N ARG A 112 35.85 20.88 22.86
CA ARG A 112 36.77 20.24 23.81
C ARG A 112 38.17 20.84 23.86
N ASN A 113 38.59 21.64 22.85
CA ASN A 113 39.94 22.23 22.71
C ASN A 113 41.12 21.30 23.08
N ALA A 114 40.88 19.99 23.13
CA ALA A 114 41.83 18.99 23.60
C ALA A 114 42.70 18.63 22.40
N GLY A 115 43.97 19.05 22.46
CA GLY A 115 44.94 18.75 21.40
C GLY A 115 45.15 19.84 20.34
N ARG A 116 44.48 21.01 20.41
CA ARG A 116 44.93 22.19 19.65
C ARG A 116 46.23 22.70 20.29
N LYS A 117 47.37 22.25 19.76
CA LYS A 117 48.66 22.93 19.97
C LYS A 117 48.44 24.41 19.63
N ALA A 118 48.86 25.33 20.49
CA ALA A 118 48.95 26.75 20.14
C ALA A 118 49.56 26.84 18.73
N LYS A 119 49.01 27.67 17.83
CA LYS A 119 49.58 27.87 16.49
C LYS A 119 50.97 28.49 16.66
N ILE A 120 51.97 27.65 16.88
CA ILE A 120 53.36 28.07 16.90
C ILE A 120 53.69 28.44 15.47
N ASN A 121 53.89 29.73 15.22
CA ASN A 121 54.36 30.24 13.95
C ASN A 121 55.89 30.37 14.00
N GLU A 122 56.53 30.46 12.84
CA GLU A 122 57.99 30.60 12.73
C GLU A 122 58.52 31.86 13.44
N LYS A 123 57.72 32.93 13.45
CA LYS A 123 58.05 34.17 14.15
C LYS A 123 58.20 33.97 15.67
N LEU A 124 57.26 33.28 16.29
CA LEU A 124 57.29 32.97 17.73
C LEU A 124 58.44 32.01 18.07
N ILE A 125 58.79 31.09 17.17
CA ILE A 125 59.99 30.24 17.33
C ILE A 125 61.25 31.10 17.33
N ALA A 126 61.39 32.00 16.36
CA ALA A 126 62.54 32.91 16.27
C ALA A 126 62.63 33.84 17.50
N GLU A 127 61.50 34.36 17.98
CA GLU A 127 61.43 35.16 19.21
C GLU A 127 61.88 34.36 20.44
N MET A 128 61.41 33.12 20.61
CA MET A 128 61.87 32.25 21.69
C MET A 128 63.38 31.97 21.63
N GLN A 129 63.92 31.73 20.44
CA GLN A 129 65.36 31.51 20.24
C GLN A 129 66.18 32.78 20.50
N MET A 130 65.68 33.96 20.12
CA MET A 130 66.29 35.25 20.46
C MET A 130 66.28 35.52 21.96
N MET A 131 65.16 35.26 22.66
CA MET A 131 65.10 35.37 24.11
C MET A 131 66.11 34.44 24.79
N ARG A 132 66.26 33.21 24.25
CA ARG A 132 67.22 32.24 24.77
C ARG A 132 68.67 32.66 24.57
N THR A 133 69.01 33.20 23.38
CA THR A 133 70.36 33.72 23.09
C THR A 133 70.70 34.95 23.91
N ARG A 134 69.70 35.77 24.29
CA ARG A 134 69.84 36.87 25.27
C ARG A 134 70.02 36.41 26.73
N GLY A 135 70.11 35.11 26.98
CA GLY A 135 70.36 34.55 28.30
C GLY A 135 69.12 34.27 29.15
N MET A 136 67.90 34.45 28.63
CA MET A 136 66.69 34.14 29.39
C MET A 136 66.56 32.63 29.66
N THR A 137 66.06 32.28 30.84
CA THR A 137 65.82 30.88 31.22
C THR A 137 64.58 30.33 30.50
N ILE A 138 64.53 29.01 30.30
CA ILE A 138 63.36 28.34 29.70
C ILE A 138 62.08 28.66 30.48
N GLN A 139 62.17 28.77 31.81
CA GLN A 139 61.05 29.16 32.67
C GLN A 139 60.59 30.61 32.46
N ALA A 140 61.52 31.54 32.22
CA ALA A 140 61.18 32.93 31.92
C ALA A 140 60.47 33.05 30.57
N ILE A 141 60.97 32.36 29.54
CA ILE A 141 60.37 32.33 28.20
C ILE A 141 59.00 31.64 28.24
N GLN A 142 58.83 30.60 29.07
CA GLN A 142 57.54 29.96 29.29
C GLN A 142 56.49 30.92 29.86
N LYS A 143 56.87 31.75 30.85
CA LYS A 143 55.98 32.76 31.42
C LYS A 143 55.61 33.83 30.39
N GLU A 144 56.58 34.26 29.58
CA GLU A 144 56.38 35.30 28.57
C GLU A 144 55.47 34.84 27.41
N THR A 145 55.63 33.60 26.96
CA THR A 145 54.93 33.07 25.78
C THR A 145 53.62 32.34 26.11
N GLY A 146 53.38 32.02 27.39
CA GLY A 146 52.23 31.22 27.82
C GLY A 146 52.23 29.78 27.30
N LEU A 147 53.33 29.31 26.71
CA LEU A 147 53.48 27.95 26.18
C LEU A 147 53.87 26.96 27.28
N SER A 148 53.71 25.66 27.04
CA SER A 148 54.18 24.65 27.98
C SER A 148 55.70 24.57 28.00
N TYR A 149 56.28 24.25 29.17
CA TYR A 149 57.74 24.14 29.35
C TYR A 149 58.40 23.24 28.28
N GLY A 150 57.80 22.07 28.00
CA GLY A 150 58.31 21.13 27.01
C GLY A 150 58.29 21.67 25.57
N LEU A 151 57.31 22.52 25.23
CA LEU A 151 57.27 23.22 23.94
C LEU A 151 58.43 24.22 23.84
N VAL A 152 58.60 25.05 24.86
CA VAL A 152 59.66 26.07 24.88
C VAL A 152 61.04 25.39 24.81
N GLN A 153 61.26 24.34 25.59
CA GLN A 153 62.49 23.56 25.58
C GLN A 153 62.77 22.93 24.21
N LYS A 154 61.72 22.48 23.50
CA LYS A 154 61.85 21.90 22.15
C LYS A 154 62.35 22.93 21.13
N TYR A 155 61.81 24.15 21.15
CA TYR A 155 62.13 25.19 20.15
C TYR A 155 63.35 26.04 20.50
N CYS A 156 63.71 26.13 21.78
CA CYS A 156 64.91 26.81 22.26
C CYS A 156 66.19 25.94 22.22
N LYS A 157 66.15 24.75 21.58
CA LYS A 157 67.37 23.96 21.37
C LYS A 157 68.30 24.77 20.45
N MET A 158 69.45 25.19 20.98
CA MET A 158 70.47 25.88 20.20
C MET A 158 70.88 25.00 19.02
N VAL A 159 70.85 25.55 17.81
CA VAL A 159 71.55 24.95 16.68
C VAL A 159 73.02 24.92 17.09
N LYS A 160 73.57 23.72 17.26
CA LYS A 160 75.02 23.58 17.38
C LYS A 160 75.58 24.03 16.03
N ASN A 161 76.28 25.15 16.01
CA ASN A 161 77.20 25.46 14.92
C ASN A 161 78.33 24.42 14.93
#